data_AF-A0A2V3W9P2-F1
#
_entry.id   AF-A0A2V3W9P2-F1
#
_cell.length_a   1.000
_cell.length_b   1.000
_cell.length_c   1.000
_cell.angle_alpha   90.00
_cell.angle_beta   90.00
_cell.angle_gamma   90.00
#
_symmetry.space_group_name_H-M   'P 1'
#
loop_
_entity.id
_entity.type
_entity.pdbx_description
1 polymer ?
#
loop_
_entity_poly.entity_id
_entity_poly.type
_entity_poly.pdbx_seq_one_letter_code
_entity_poly.pdbx_strand_id
1 'polypeptide(L)'
;MDRLLTDFGAGTNYTFSYDANGNRLTADAGGVQSQCGYEFGSNRMNFLDGAPVLLDAAGNTLVQRGVTMTYNQANRLATVGNLGPFTYNADGQRTTKPAPSGTTVFHYSMDGLLLAETSDAGNLIRVYFWVEDMPIAQMDTALTYLHADHLDTPRIGTNSSGTIVWQWNSDAFGSLLPNEDLDGNGTTTTVNLRFLGQYFDKETGCTTIISAIMIRRSGGIWGVTRLD
;
A
#
# COMPACT_ATOMS: atom_id res chain seq x y z
N MET A 1 16.90 21.20 -2.79
CA MET A 1 16.05 20.31 -1.97
C MET A 1 16.74 18.98 -1.92
N ASP A 2 16.84 18.40 -0.73
CA ASP A 2 17.44 17.07 -0.57
C ASP A 2 16.41 16.01 -0.97
N ARG A 3 16.81 15.14 -1.89
CA ARG A 3 16.02 14.00 -2.39
C ARG A 3 16.88 12.75 -2.26
N LEU A 4 16.24 11.61 -2.02
CA LEU A 4 16.92 10.32 -1.90
C LEU A 4 17.50 9.92 -3.26
N LEU A 5 18.82 9.97 -3.41
CA LEU A 5 19.48 9.58 -4.67
C LEU A 5 19.78 8.08 -4.74
N THR A 6 20.04 7.47 -3.59
CA THR A 6 20.44 6.07 -3.50
C THR A 6 19.85 5.44 -2.26
N ASP A 7 19.37 4.21 -2.39
CA ASP A 7 18.97 3.34 -1.28
C ASP A 7 19.84 2.08 -1.28
N PHE A 8 20.52 1.86 -0.16
CA PHE A 8 21.40 0.72 0.07
C PHE A 8 20.71 -0.23 1.05
N GLY A 9 19.88 -1.13 0.52
CA GLY A 9 19.16 -2.13 1.31
C GLY A 9 19.92 -3.46 1.43
N ALA A 10 19.37 -4.40 2.20
CA ALA A 10 19.90 -5.78 2.32
C ALA A 10 19.77 -6.62 1.01
N GLY A 11 19.19 -6.04 -0.05
CA GLY A 11 18.98 -6.65 -1.35
C GLY A 11 19.59 -5.82 -2.48
N THR A 12 18.78 -5.49 -3.49
CA THR A 12 19.21 -4.67 -4.63
C THR A 12 19.39 -3.21 -4.20
N ASN A 13 20.50 -2.58 -4.59
CA ASN A 13 20.69 -1.15 -4.42
C ASN A 13 19.87 -0.39 -5.47
N TYR A 14 19.22 0.68 -5.03
CA TYR A 14 18.43 1.54 -5.92
C TYR A 14 19.12 2.87 -6.15
N THR A 15 19.06 3.36 -7.40
CA THR A 15 19.44 4.74 -7.74
C THR A 15 18.24 5.47 -8.32
N PHE A 16 17.98 6.67 -7.83
CA PHE A 16 16.84 7.49 -8.23
C PHE A 16 17.29 8.77 -8.93
N SER A 17 16.50 9.22 -9.90
CA SER A 17 16.68 10.52 -10.54
C SER A 17 15.39 11.33 -10.50
N TYR A 18 15.54 12.65 -10.56
CA TYR A 18 14.43 13.58 -10.40
C TYR A 18 14.56 14.72 -11.41
N ASP A 19 13.42 15.30 -11.82
CA ASP A 19 13.40 16.55 -12.55
C ASP A 19 13.63 17.76 -11.62
N ALA A 20 13.64 18.97 -12.18
CA ALA A 20 13.82 20.21 -11.43
C ALA A 20 12.67 20.53 -10.46
N ASN A 21 11.48 19.97 -10.71
CA ASN A 21 10.31 20.09 -9.86
C ASN A 21 10.30 19.05 -8.72
N GLY A 22 11.25 18.10 -8.77
CA GLY A 22 11.41 17.05 -7.78
C GLY A 22 10.52 15.83 -8.03
N ASN A 23 9.94 15.70 -9.22
CA ASN A 23 9.23 14.48 -9.62
C ASN A 23 10.25 13.40 -9.97
N ARG A 24 10.03 12.16 -9.52
CA ARG A 24 10.96 11.06 -9.80
C ARG A 24 10.87 10.67 -11.27
N LEU A 25 12.00 10.69 -11.97
CA LEU A 25 12.09 10.28 -13.37
C LEU A 25 12.43 8.79 -13.51
N THR A 26 13.29 8.28 -12.63
CA THR A 26 13.75 6.89 -12.73
C THR A 26 13.97 6.26 -11.36
N ALA A 27 13.76 4.95 -11.29
CA ALA A 27 14.25 4.09 -10.21
C ALA A 27 15.02 2.92 -10.86
N ASP A 28 16.33 2.87 -10.67
CA ASP A 28 17.21 1.82 -11.20
C ASP A 28 17.57 0.82 -10.11
N ALA A 29 17.17 -0.44 -10.30
CA ALA A 29 17.44 -1.55 -9.41
C ALA A 29 18.56 -2.41 -10.00
N GLY A 30 19.81 -1.97 -9.86
CA GLY A 30 20.98 -2.71 -10.36
C GLY A 30 20.97 -2.96 -11.87
N GLY A 31 20.51 -1.98 -12.65
CA GLY A 31 20.39 -2.04 -14.12
C GLY A 31 19.00 -2.36 -14.64
N VAL A 32 18.03 -2.67 -13.77
CA VAL A 32 16.61 -2.77 -14.14
C VAL A 32 15.92 -1.45 -13.81
N GLN A 33 15.61 -0.66 -14.83
CA GLN A 33 15.11 0.69 -14.66
C GLN A 33 13.60 0.77 -14.82
N SER A 34 12.93 1.35 -13.82
CA SER A 34 11.57 1.90 -13.95
C SER A 34 11.65 3.38 -14.33
N GLN A 35 10.75 3.81 -15.21
CA GLN A 35 10.73 5.15 -15.79
C GLN A 35 9.37 5.81 -15.66
N CYS A 36 9.37 7.07 -15.23
CA CYS A 36 8.19 7.91 -15.09
C CYS A 36 8.28 9.12 -16.01
N GLY A 37 7.15 9.52 -16.60
CA GLY A 37 7.03 10.74 -17.39
C GLY A 37 5.91 11.64 -16.87
N TYR A 38 6.07 12.94 -17.09
CA TYR A 38 5.17 13.97 -16.60
C TYR A 38 4.77 14.93 -17.72
N GLU A 39 3.59 15.54 -17.58
CA GLU A 39 3.15 16.62 -18.45
C GLU A 39 4.08 17.84 -18.35
N PHE A 40 4.29 18.55 -19.47
CA PHE A 40 5.19 19.70 -19.51
C PHE A 40 4.76 20.79 -18.52
N GLY A 41 5.69 21.23 -17.67
CA GLY A 41 5.44 22.28 -16.67
C GLY A 41 4.49 21.87 -15.55
N SER A 42 4.38 20.57 -15.27
CA SER A 42 3.42 19.99 -14.33
C SER A 42 4.06 18.85 -13.52
N ASN A 43 3.42 18.48 -12.40
CA ASN A 43 3.74 17.28 -11.62
C ASN A 43 2.76 16.13 -11.92
N ARG A 44 2.01 16.22 -13.03
CA ARG A 44 1.02 15.22 -13.45
C ARG A 44 1.71 14.11 -14.23
N MET A 45 1.81 12.92 -13.62
CA MET A 45 2.36 11.74 -14.29
C MET A 45 1.47 11.34 -15.47
N ASN A 46 2.07 11.16 -16.64
CA ASN A 46 1.39 10.73 -17.86
C ASN A 46 1.95 9.43 -18.45
N PHE A 47 3.01 8.89 -17.85
CA PHE A 47 3.72 7.71 -18.35
C PHE A 47 4.39 6.96 -17.20
N LEU A 48 4.30 5.62 -17.23
CA LEU A 48 4.99 4.71 -16.32
C LEU A 48 5.38 3.43 -17.07
N ASP A 49 6.67 3.14 -17.15
CA ASP A 49 7.25 1.91 -17.74
C ASP A 49 6.68 1.53 -19.11
N GLY A 50 6.63 2.47 -20.05
CA GLY A 50 6.13 2.21 -21.40
C GLY A 50 4.60 2.28 -21.54
N ALA A 51 3.86 2.46 -20.45
CA ALA A 51 2.40 2.55 -20.45
C ALA A 51 1.93 3.97 -20.11
N PRO A 52 0.83 4.46 -20.75
CA PRO A 52 0.25 5.74 -20.37
C PRO A 52 -0.36 5.68 -18.97
N VAL A 53 -0.24 6.79 -18.26
CA VAL A 53 -1.02 7.09 -17.05
C VAL A 53 -2.02 8.16 -17.41
N LEU A 54 -3.32 7.87 -17.27
CA LEU A 54 -4.37 8.83 -17.57
C LEU A 54 -4.90 9.40 -16.27
N LEU A 55 -4.99 10.71 -16.17
CA LEU A 55 -5.52 11.42 -15.01
C LEU A 55 -6.76 12.22 -15.38
N ASP A 56 -7.73 12.33 -14.46
CA ASP A 56 -8.85 13.26 -14.62
C ASP A 56 -8.44 14.71 -14.32
N ALA A 57 -9.36 15.66 -14.48
CA ALA A 57 -9.06 17.08 -14.23
C ALA A 57 -8.61 17.35 -12.78
N ALA A 58 -9.13 16.61 -11.80
CA ALA A 58 -8.75 16.70 -10.38
C ALA A 58 -7.40 16.02 -10.07
N GLY A 59 -6.80 15.33 -11.05
CA GLY A 59 -5.51 14.65 -10.91
C GLY A 59 -5.62 13.25 -10.32
N ASN A 60 -6.82 12.65 -10.31
CA ASN A 60 -6.99 11.25 -9.93
C ASN A 60 -6.62 10.33 -11.09
N THR A 61 -6.06 9.17 -10.78
CA THR A 61 -5.61 8.20 -11.79
C THR A 61 -6.79 7.45 -12.39
N LEU A 62 -7.12 7.71 -13.65
CA LEU A 62 -8.15 6.99 -14.40
C LEU A 62 -7.64 5.68 -15.00
N VAL A 63 -6.38 5.64 -15.43
CA VAL A 63 -5.75 4.43 -15.98
C VAL A 63 -4.28 4.40 -15.58
N GLN A 64 -3.81 3.23 -15.12
CA GLN A 64 -2.38 2.96 -14.90
C GLN A 64 -2.11 1.47 -15.13
N ARG A 65 -1.05 1.15 -15.90
CA ARG A 65 -0.71 -0.24 -16.31
C ARG A 65 -1.90 -1.01 -16.91
N GLY A 66 -2.79 -0.32 -17.62
CA GLY A 66 -3.98 -0.90 -18.23
C GLY A 66 -5.14 -1.19 -17.26
N VAL A 67 -4.98 -0.89 -15.96
CA VAL A 67 -6.06 -0.96 -14.96
C VAL A 67 -6.82 0.37 -14.97
N THR A 68 -8.13 0.31 -15.17
CA THR A 68 -9.02 1.48 -15.09
C THR A 68 -9.48 1.71 -13.66
N MET A 69 -9.54 2.96 -13.21
CA MET A 69 -10.12 3.33 -11.93
C MET A 69 -11.19 4.40 -12.10
N THR A 70 -12.17 4.40 -11.20
CA THR A 70 -13.20 5.45 -11.13
C THR A 70 -13.24 6.04 -9.73
N TYR A 71 -13.81 7.24 -9.60
CA TYR A 71 -13.90 7.96 -8.35
C TYR A 71 -15.34 8.42 -8.10
N ASN A 72 -15.75 8.42 -6.84
CA ASN A 72 -17.06 8.91 -6.45
C ASN A 72 -17.08 10.46 -6.36
N GLN A 73 -18.25 11.03 -6.09
CA GLN A 73 -18.43 12.49 -6.00
C GLN A 73 -17.64 13.15 -4.85
N ALA A 74 -17.18 12.36 -3.86
CA ALA A 74 -16.31 12.82 -2.79
C ALA A 74 -14.82 12.63 -3.11
N ASN A 75 -14.48 12.39 -4.39
CA ASN A 75 -13.12 12.19 -4.88
C ASN A 75 -12.39 10.98 -4.25
N ARG A 76 -13.14 9.94 -3.87
CA ARG A 76 -12.60 8.68 -3.32
C ARG A 76 -12.66 7.58 -4.37
N LEU A 77 -11.64 6.73 -4.40
CA LEU A 77 -11.55 5.60 -5.32
C LEU A 77 -12.80 4.70 -5.22
N ALA A 78 -13.57 4.60 -6.29
CA ALA A 78 -14.83 3.86 -6.30
C ALA A 78 -14.65 2.46 -6.88
N THR A 79 -14.00 2.31 -8.04
CA THR A 79 -13.75 1.00 -8.65
C THR A 79 -12.32 0.88 -9.15
N VAL A 80 -11.83 -0.36 -9.26
CA VAL A 80 -10.53 -0.70 -9.84
C VAL A 80 -10.69 -1.91 -10.74
N GLY A 81 -10.32 -1.79 -12.01
CA GLY A 81 -10.50 -2.82 -13.02
C GLY A 81 -11.94 -3.33 -13.04
N ASN A 82 -12.10 -4.64 -12.85
CA ASN A 82 -13.39 -5.32 -12.82
C ASN A 82 -13.90 -5.61 -11.40
N LEU A 83 -13.28 -5.02 -10.37
CA LEU A 83 -13.77 -5.15 -8.99
C LEU A 83 -15.08 -4.37 -8.83
N GLY A 84 -15.91 -4.83 -7.89
CA GLY A 84 -17.09 -4.08 -7.47
C GLY A 84 -16.72 -2.76 -6.78
N PRO A 85 -17.71 -1.90 -6.49
CA PRO A 85 -17.45 -0.61 -5.88
C PRO A 85 -17.01 -0.72 -4.42
N PHE A 86 -16.00 0.06 -4.05
CA PHE A 86 -15.61 0.29 -2.66
C PHE A 86 -16.63 1.19 -1.97
N THR A 87 -16.86 0.96 -0.68
CA THR A 87 -17.67 1.85 0.16
C THR A 87 -16.83 2.48 1.25
N TYR A 88 -17.31 3.61 1.79
CA TYR A 88 -16.58 4.42 2.77
C TYR A 88 -17.53 4.93 3.85
N ASN A 89 -17.02 5.07 5.08
CA ASN A 89 -17.72 5.77 6.15
C ASN A 89 -17.63 7.31 5.97
N ALA A 90 -18.25 8.04 6.90
CA ALA A 90 -18.24 9.50 6.90
C ALA A 90 -16.82 10.08 6.97
N ASP A 91 -15.93 9.44 7.75
CA ASP A 91 -14.52 9.83 7.92
C ASP A 91 -13.62 9.50 6.72
N GLY A 92 -14.18 8.87 5.68
CA GLY A 92 -13.43 8.53 4.47
C GLY A 92 -12.59 7.27 4.57
N GLN A 93 -12.83 6.46 5.59
CA GLN A 93 -12.23 5.14 5.72
C GLN A 93 -13.03 4.12 4.92
N ARG A 94 -12.32 3.23 4.22
CA ARG A 94 -12.96 2.22 3.37
C ARG A 94 -13.65 1.18 4.23
N THR A 95 -14.96 1.01 4.07
CA THR A 95 -15.75 0.05 4.85
C THR A 95 -15.92 -1.30 4.14
N THR A 96 -15.92 -1.32 2.81
CA THR A 96 -15.99 -2.58 2.04
C THR A 96 -15.06 -2.59 0.83
N LYS A 97 -14.53 -3.77 0.52
CA LYS A 97 -13.78 -4.08 -0.70
C LYS A 97 -14.28 -5.41 -1.28
N PRO A 98 -15.07 -5.38 -2.37
CA PRO A 98 -15.42 -6.59 -3.10
C PRO A 98 -14.23 -7.07 -3.95
N ALA A 99 -14.02 -8.38 -3.94
CA ALA A 99 -13.06 -9.07 -4.77
C ALA A 99 -13.68 -10.36 -5.33
N PRO A 100 -13.11 -10.98 -6.38
CA PRO A 100 -13.55 -12.29 -6.86
C PRO A 100 -13.54 -13.38 -5.78
N SER A 101 -12.67 -13.26 -4.78
CA SER A 101 -12.56 -14.16 -3.62
C SER A 101 -13.62 -13.90 -2.53
N GLY A 102 -14.39 -12.82 -2.63
CA GLY A 102 -15.37 -12.39 -1.64
C GLY A 102 -15.22 -10.92 -1.26
N THR A 103 -16.14 -10.43 -0.43
CA THR A 103 -16.09 -9.06 0.08
C THR A 103 -15.38 -9.00 1.43
N THR A 104 -14.38 -8.14 1.54
CA THR A 104 -13.77 -7.74 2.81
C THR A 104 -14.53 -6.55 3.39
N VAL A 105 -14.89 -6.64 4.67
CA VAL A 105 -15.47 -5.55 5.48
C VAL A 105 -14.41 -5.12 6.49
N PHE A 106 -14.14 -3.82 6.58
CA PHE A 106 -13.14 -3.25 7.48
C PHE A 106 -13.77 -2.62 8.72
N HIS A 107 -13.19 -2.91 9.88
CA HIS A 107 -13.66 -2.43 11.18
C HIS A 107 -12.61 -1.57 11.83
N TYR A 108 -12.95 -0.34 12.20
CA TYR A 108 -12.02 0.65 12.73
C TYR A 108 -12.29 0.96 14.20
N SER A 109 -11.23 1.36 14.92
CA SER A 109 -11.35 1.97 16.24
C SER A 109 -11.91 3.39 16.13
N MET A 110 -12.25 4.00 17.27
CA MET A 110 -12.64 5.43 17.32
C MET A 110 -11.51 6.36 16.87
N ASP A 111 -10.26 5.94 17.02
CA ASP A 111 -9.08 6.68 16.54
C ASP A 111 -8.76 6.40 15.07
N GLY A 112 -9.50 5.50 14.44
CA GLY A 112 -9.36 5.17 13.02
C GLY A 112 -8.30 4.12 12.70
N LEU A 113 -7.83 3.36 13.71
CA LEU A 113 -6.96 2.20 13.51
C LEU A 113 -7.78 1.04 12.95
N LEU A 114 -7.26 0.34 11.93
CA LEU A 114 -7.91 -0.87 11.41
C LEU A 114 -7.80 -1.97 12.46
N LEU A 115 -8.92 -2.38 13.06
CA LEU A 115 -8.97 -3.40 14.12
C LEU A 115 -9.20 -4.79 13.57
N ALA A 116 -10.06 -4.92 12.55
CA ALA A 116 -10.39 -6.23 12.00
C ALA A 116 -10.87 -6.16 10.55
N GLU A 117 -10.77 -7.30 9.89
CA GLU A 117 -11.38 -7.62 8.61
C GLU A 117 -12.33 -8.80 8.78
N THR A 118 -13.51 -8.70 8.19
CA THR A 118 -14.47 -9.82 8.12
C THR A 118 -14.98 -10.02 6.70
N SER A 119 -15.56 -11.18 6.42
CA SER A 119 -16.42 -11.34 5.25
C SER A 119 -17.69 -10.50 5.42
N ASP A 120 -18.46 -10.35 4.34
CA ASP A 120 -19.82 -9.81 4.36
C ASP A 120 -20.78 -10.64 5.25
N ALA A 121 -20.58 -11.95 5.32
CA ALA A 121 -21.27 -12.83 6.26
C ALA A 121 -20.81 -12.72 7.73
N GLY A 122 -19.84 -11.84 8.04
CA GLY A 122 -19.32 -11.64 9.40
C GLY A 122 -18.28 -12.66 9.87
N ASN A 123 -17.78 -13.53 8.99
CA ASN A 123 -16.69 -14.44 9.35
C ASN A 123 -15.39 -13.67 9.50
N LEU A 124 -14.61 -13.98 10.53
CA LEU A 124 -13.33 -13.33 10.76
C LEU A 124 -12.34 -13.66 9.63
N ILE A 125 -11.72 -12.63 9.06
CA ILE A 125 -10.60 -12.75 8.13
C ILE A 125 -9.29 -12.45 8.88
N ARG A 126 -9.26 -11.35 9.65
CA ARG A 126 -8.07 -10.92 10.40
C ARG A 126 -8.41 -9.96 11.54
N VAL A 127 -7.63 -10.00 12.61
CA VAL A 127 -7.58 -8.98 13.67
C VAL A 127 -6.19 -8.37 13.72
N TYR A 128 -6.12 -7.08 14.07
CA TYR A 128 -4.89 -6.32 14.22
C TYR A 128 -4.73 -5.81 15.65
N PHE A 129 -3.49 -5.83 16.14
CA PHE A 129 -3.11 -5.34 17.46
C PHE A 129 -2.13 -4.19 17.31
N TRP A 130 -2.39 -3.12 18.06
CA TRP A 130 -1.68 -1.85 17.95
C TRP A 130 -1.17 -1.39 19.31
N VAL A 131 -0.03 -0.71 19.31
CA VAL A 131 0.43 0.14 20.42
C VAL A 131 0.56 1.54 19.86
N GLU A 132 -0.29 2.45 20.32
CA GLU A 132 -0.48 3.76 19.67
C GLU A 132 -0.80 3.56 18.18
N ASP A 133 0.02 4.10 17.27
CA ASP A 133 -0.15 3.98 15.82
C ASP A 133 0.68 2.81 15.22
N MET A 134 1.46 2.08 16.03
CA MET A 134 2.36 1.03 15.58
C MET A 134 1.67 -0.35 15.61
N PRO A 135 1.61 -1.08 14.49
CA PRO A 135 1.09 -2.44 14.46
C PRO A 135 2.10 -3.41 15.09
N ILE A 136 1.67 -4.14 16.12
CA ILE A 136 2.53 -5.07 16.87
C ILE A 136 2.21 -6.54 16.61
N ALA A 137 1.00 -6.84 16.14
CA ALA A 137 0.63 -8.20 15.74
C ALA A 137 -0.60 -8.20 14.84
N GLN A 138 -0.81 -9.31 14.15
CA GLN A 138 -2.08 -9.65 13.52
C GLN A 138 -2.44 -11.12 13.80
N MET A 139 -3.71 -11.46 13.71
CA MET A 139 -4.18 -12.84 13.85
C MET A 139 -5.24 -13.13 12.80
N ASP A 140 -5.02 -14.19 12.02
CA ASP A 140 -6.05 -14.81 11.17
C ASP A 140 -6.40 -16.19 11.74
N THR A 141 -5.72 -17.24 11.28
CA THR A 141 -5.73 -18.59 11.84
C THR A 141 -4.70 -18.76 12.96
N ALA A 142 -3.62 -17.98 12.95
CA ALA A 142 -2.59 -17.95 13.96
C ALA A 142 -2.08 -16.54 14.21
N LEU A 143 -1.47 -16.30 15.37
CA LEU A 143 -0.87 -15.02 15.73
C LEU A 143 0.47 -14.84 15.01
N THR A 144 0.63 -13.70 14.33
CA THR A 144 1.88 -13.22 13.75
C THR A 144 2.30 -11.95 14.48
N TYR A 145 3.49 -11.97 15.09
CA TYR A 145 4.08 -10.79 15.72
C TYR A 145 4.75 -9.93 14.65
N LEU A 146 4.41 -8.65 14.60
CA LEU A 146 4.89 -7.71 13.60
C LEU A 146 6.02 -6.88 14.20
N HIS A 147 7.11 -6.75 13.45
CA HIS A 147 8.26 -5.92 13.80
C HIS A 147 8.34 -4.79 12.78
N ALA A 148 8.06 -3.58 13.25
CA ALA A 148 8.04 -2.37 12.44
C ALA A 148 9.38 -1.63 12.47
N ASP A 149 9.65 -0.85 11.42
CA ASP A 149 10.77 0.10 11.40
C ASP A 149 10.42 1.42 12.13
N HIS A 150 11.34 2.38 12.09
CA HIS A 150 11.17 3.69 12.74
C HIS A 150 10.06 4.57 12.12
N LEU A 151 9.46 4.13 11.01
CA LEU A 151 8.29 4.76 10.37
C LEU A 151 7.02 3.95 10.64
N ASP A 152 7.03 3.09 11.67
CA ASP A 152 5.93 2.22 12.06
C ASP A 152 5.48 1.26 10.93
N THR A 153 6.36 0.98 9.97
CA THR A 153 6.08 0.12 8.81
C THR A 153 6.48 -1.33 9.12
N PRO A 154 5.56 -2.31 9.10
CA PRO A 154 5.92 -3.72 9.27
C PRO A 154 6.96 -4.17 8.25
N ARG A 155 8.10 -4.69 8.73
CA ARG A 155 9.16 -5.24 7.90
C ARG A 155 9.34 -6.74 8.06
N ILE A 156 9.02 -7.28 9.24
CA ILE A 156 9.19 -8.69 9.58
C ILE A 156 7.94 -9.17 10.33
N GLY A 157 7.49 -10.39 10.03
CA GLY A 157 6.46 -11.11 10.76
C GLY A 157 7.00 -12.42 11.30
N THR A 158 6.85 -12.68 12.60
CA THR A 158 7.29 -13.92 13.24
C THR A 158 6.13 -14.72 13.82
N ASN A 159 6.23 -16.05 13.79
CA ASN A 159 5.29 -16.92 14.48
C ASN A 159 5.57 -17.02 16.00
N SER A 160 4.82 -17.86 16.71
CA SER A 160 4.96 -18.07 18.17
C SER A 160 6.31 -18.64 18.62
N SER A 161 7.05 -19.27 17.71
CA SER A 161 8.39 -19.81 17.97
C SER A 161 9.50 -18.78 17.69
N GLY A 162 9.15 -17.57 17.24
CA GLY A 162 10.11 -16.55 16.82
C GLY A 162 10.68 -16.77 15.42
N THR A 163 10.20 -17.76 14.66
CA THR A 163 10.60 -17.97 13.27
C THR A 163 9.98 -16.88 12.40
N ILE A 164 10.78 -16.28 11.52
CA ILE A 164 10.28 -15.32 10.55
C ILE A 164 9.50 -16.07 9.47
N VAL A 165 8.23 -15.70 9.31
CA VAL A 165 7.30 -16.30 8.33
C VAL A 165 6.95 -15.33 7.20
N TRP A 166 7.17 -14.03 7.42
CA TRP A 166 6.89 -12.98 6.45
C TRP A 166 7.98 -11.90 6.52
N GLN A 167 8.38 -11.36 5.37
CA GLN A 167 9.33 -10.26 5.31
C GLN A 167 9.08 -9.33 4.13
N TRP A 168 9.20 -8.02 4.36
CA TRP A 168 9.09 -6.98 3.34
C TRP A 168 10.30 -6.06 3.29
N ASN A 169 11.36 -6.56 2.65
CA ASN A 169 12.58 -5.79 2.35
C ASN A 169 12.41 -4.98 1.05
N SER A 170 11.45 -4.05 1.04
CA SER A 170 11.28 -3.14 -0.09
C SER A 170 12.27 -1.98 -0.06
N ASP A 171 12.49 -1.38 -1.23
CA ASP A 171 13.10 -0.05 -1.35
C ASP A 171 12.35 1.01 -0.53
N ALA A 172 12.96 2.19 -0.43
CA ALA A 172 12.41 3.36 0.25
C ALA A 172 11.02 3.80 -0.25
N PHE A 173 10.56 3.32 -1.41
CA PHE A 173 9.26 3.65 -2.00
C PHE A 173 8.26 2.50 -1.99
N GLY A 174 8.57 1.36 -1.35
CA GLY A 174 7.63 0.24 -1.23
C GLY A 174 7.34 -0.49 -2.55
N SER A 175 8.22 -0.44 -3.55
CA SER A 175 7.96 -0.98 -4.89
C SER A 175 7.99 -2.52 -4.98
N LEU A 176 8.59 -3.20 -4.01
CA LEU A 176 8.74 -4.66 -4.01
C LEU A 176 7.58 -5.37 -3.30
N LEU A 177 7.35 -6.62 -3.67
CA LEU A 177 6.41 -7.49 -2.94
C LEU A 177 7.13 -8.17 -1.77
N PRO A 178 6.41 -8.49 -0.68
CA PRO A 178 6.98 -9.25 0.42
C PRO A 178 7.25 -10.71 0.03
N ASN A 179 8.17 -11.35 0.76
CA ASN A 179 8.21 -12.80 0.84
C ASN A 179 7.19 -13.26 1.89
N GLU A 180 6.17 -13.99 1.44
CA GLU A 180 5.07 -14.48 2.27
C GLU A 180 5.31 -15.89 2.84
N ASP A 181 6.38 -16.60 2.48
CA ASP A 181 6.74 -17.94 2.98
C ASP A 181 8.25 -17.99 3.23
N LEU A 182 8.71 -17.22 4.23
CA LEU A 182 10.14 -17.10 4.51
C LEU A 182 10.72 -18.37 5.18
N ASP A 183 9.90 -19.15 5.88
CA ASP A 183 10.31 -20.40 6.51
C ASP A 183 10.23 -21.61 5.55
N GLY A 184 9.69 -21.43 4.35
CA GLY A 184 9.72 -22.39 3.25
C GLY A 184 8.86 -23.63 3.49
N ASN A 185 7.82 -23.51 4.33
CA ASN A 185 6.98 -24.63 4.71
C ASN A 185 5.78 -24.83 3.76
N GLY A 186 5.61 -23.93 2.78
CA GLY A 186 4.52 -23.95 1.80
C GLY A 186 3.24 -23.26 2.27
N THR A 187 3.22 -22.69 3.48
CA THR A 187 2.10 -21.93 4.06
C THR A 187 2.44 -20.45 4.04
N THR A 188 1.69 -19.66 3.28
CA THR A 188 1.94 -18.22 3.20
C THR A 188 1.33 -17.46 4.37
N THR A 189 2.09 -16.55 4.95
CA THR A 189 1.61 -15.51 5.87
C THR A 189 1.42 -14.22 5.08
N THR A 190 0.20 -13.67 5.08
CA THR A 190 -0.08 -12.39 4.41
C THR A 190 -0.20 -11.27 5.43
N VAL A 191 0.66 -10.26 5.31
CA VAL A 191 0.51 -8.97 6.02
C VAL A 191 0.14 -7.92 4.98
N ASN A 192 -0.99 -7.24 5.14
CA ASN A 192 -1.45 -6.20 4.20
C ASN A 192 -1.11 -4.78 4.66
N LEU A 193 -0.80 -4.56 5.94
CA LEU A 193 -0.34 -3.26 6.44
C LEU A 193 1.02 -2.92 5.80
N ARG A 194 1.19 -1.69 5.33
CA ARG A 194 2.41 -1.18 4.66
C ARG A 194 2.91 0.05 5.40
N PHE A 195 3.36 1.08 4.69
CA PHE A 195 3.66 2.36 5.30
C PHE A 195 2.46 2.87 6.11
N LEU A 196 2.70 3.79 7.03
CA LEU A 196 1.64 4.38 7.86
C LEU A 196 0.41 4.79 7.02
N GLY A 197 -0.75 4.27 7.41
CA GLY A 197 -2.01 4.53 6.72
C GLY A 197 -2.14 3.86 5.36
N GLN A 198 -1.34 2.83 5.06
CA GLN A 198 -1.43 2.10 3.80
C GLN A 198 -1.86 0.66 4.00
N TYR A 199 -2.70 0.22 3.08
CA TYR A 199 -3.18 -1.14 3.00
C TYR A 199 -2.92 -1.68 1.59
N PHE A 200 -2.26 -2.82 1.52
CA PHE A 200 -1.94 -3.46 0.27
C PHE A 200 -3.13 -4.24 -0.29
N ASP A 201 -3.63 -3.81 -1.45
CA ASP A 201 -4.69 -4.49 -2.19
C ASP A 201 -4.11 -5.34 -3.33
N LYS A 202 -3.81 -6.61 -3.04
CA LYS A 202 -3.25 -7.56 -4.02
C LYS A 202 -4.10 -7.67 -5.30
N GLU A 203 -5.42 -7.51 -5.19
CA GLU A 203 -6.38 -7.68 -6.29
C GLU A 203 -6.39 -6.53 -7.28
N THR A 204 -5.78 -5.39 -6.94
CA THR A 204 -5.79 -4.20 -7.78
C THR A 204 -4.74 -4.23 -8.89
N GLY A 205 -3.86 -5.24 -8.90
CA GLY A 205 -2.85 -5.45 -9.94
C GLY A 205 -1.78 -4.35 -10.04
N CYS A 206 -1.90 -3.30 -9.22
CA CYS A 206 -0.92 -2.25 -9.13
C CYS A 206 0.04 -2.61 -8.00
N THR A 207 1.30 -2.80 -8.36
CA THR A 207 2.40 -2.95 -7.41
C THR A 207 2.57 -1.70 -6.53
N THR A 208 1.98 -0.58 -6.95
CA THR A 208 1.86 0.65 -6.17
C THR A 208 0.55 0.67 -5.38
N ILE A 209 0.64 1.02 -4.09
CA ILE A 209 -0.47 1.07 -3.13
C ILE A 209 -1.67 1.85 -3.71
N ILE A 210 -2.76 1.14 -4.03
CA ILE A 210 -3.98 1.75 -4.60
C ILE A 210 -4.93 2.29 -3.52
N SER A 211 -4.63 2.11 -2.24
CA SER A 211 -5.41 2.75 -1.19
C SER A 211 -4.58 3.05 0.06
N ALA A 212 -4.50 4.33 0.39
CA ALA A 212 -4.34 4.69 1.78
C ALA A 212 -5.66 4.34 2.49
N ILE A 213 -5.68 3.26 3.26
CA ILE A 213 -6.66 3.16 4.34
C ILE A 213 -6.23 4.21 5.34
N MET A 214 -6.97 5.32 5.40
CA MET A 214 -6.66 6.43 6.28
C MET A 214 -6.68 5.96 7.74
N ILE A 215 -5.49 5.61 8.26
CA ILE A 215 -5.23 5.43 9.68
C ILE A 215 -4.78 6.80 10.19
N ARG A 216 -5.55 7.37 11.09
CA ARG A 216 -5.32 8.71 11.63
C ARG A 216 -4.06 8.67 12.52
N ARG A 217 -3.22 9.71 12.45
CA ARG A 217 -2.38 10.08 13.60
C ARG A 217 -3.18 10.98 14.52
N SER A 218 -3.04 10.81 15.82
CA SER A 218 -3.37 11.87 16.78
C SER A 218 -2.57 13.15 16.42
N GLY A 219 -3.22 14.12 15.76
CA GLY A 219 -2.75 15.52 15.67
C GLY A 219 -1.95 15.97 14.43
N GLY A 220 -1.98 15.27 13.29
CA GLY A 220 -1.20 15.64 12.09
C GLY A 220 -2.01 15.81 10.79
N ILE A 221 -1.56 16.73 9.93
CA ILE A 221 -2.20 17.14 8.66
C ILE A 221 -2.31 15.97 7.66
N TRP A 222 -3.48 15.91 7.02
CA TRP A 222 -3.88 14.97 5.97
C TRP A 222 -2.91 15.01 4.77
N GLY A 223 -2.31 13.87 4.45
CA GLY A 223 -1.55 13.68 3.21
C GLY A 223 -1.69 12.25 2.73
N VAL A 224 -2.26 12.06 1.54
CA VAL A 224 -2.01 10.85 0.76
C VAL A 224 -0.55 10.97 0.32
N THR A 225 0.35 10.20 0.93
CA THR A 225 1.69 10.05 0.37
C THR A 225 1.53 9.25 -0.92
N ARG A 226 1.39 9.96 -2.04
CA ARG A 226 1.71 9.36 -3.33
C ARG A 226 3.22 9.08 -3.31
N LEU A 227 3.58 7.83 -3.58
CA LEU A 227 4.96 7.42 -3.80
C LEU A 227 5.22 7.37 -5.31
N ASP A 228 4.80 8.43 -6.03
CA ASP A 228 5.24 8.70 -7.40
C ASP A 228 6.55 9.47 -7.43
#